data_AF-B8D2M0-F1
#
_entry.id   AF-B8D2M0-F1
#
_cell.length_a   1.000
_cell.length_b   1.000
_cell.length_c   1.000
_cell.angle_alpha   90.00
_cell.angle_beta   90.00
_cell.angle_gamma   90.00
#
_symmetry.space_group_name_H-M   'P 1'
#
loop_
_entity.id
_entity.type
_entity.pdbx_description
1 polymer ?
#
loop_
_entity_poly.entity_id
_entity_poly.type
_entity_poly.pdbx_seq_one_letter_code
_entity_poly.pdbx_strand_id
1 'polypeptide(L)'
;MYKELYDSNGFKYYVLKGFEDLVELLRGKGVGVVVYLRVGLLDKLVFKLLGIPVYICGDRVILGFSVGSKDPGVPICGANEYGAKAIELGVDAKLRLYSLKLPRMLALPLSEINRVAKFIVVGASGVVINVSTAIFSRRLLIGLDQFIANPLASSIGFESSIIWNFVLHEEWTFKEAGLNKGVGERLKRLVKYHLASAASWASQAACATLLPAYLATPFWAGQVIGVLIGFALNFLLGYIYTWSWSRLR
;
A
#
# COMPACT_ATOMS: atom_id res chain seq x y z
N MET A 1 -18.15 -20.10 -8.54
CA MET A 1 -17.21 -18.97 -8.65
C MET A 1 -17.96 -17.73 -9.12
N TYR A 2 -18.57 -17.79 -10.30
CA TYR A 2 -19.45 -16.74 -10.83
C TYR A 2 -20.92 -16.98 -10.45
N LYS A 3 -21.70 -15.91 -10.38
CA LYS A 3 -23.16 -15.89 -10.30
C LYS A 3 -23.69 -15.59 -11.69
N GLU A 4 -24.63 -16.42 -12.14
CA GLU A 4 -25.35 -16.22 -13.40
C GLU A 4 -26.53 -15.27 -13.18
N LEU A 5 -26.71 -14.32 -14.08
CA LEU A 5 -27.75 -13.30 -14.06
C LEU A 5 -28.30 -13.09 -15.47
N TYR A 6 -29.56 -12.67 -15.54
CA TYR A 6 -30.29 -12.47 -16.79
C TYR A 6 -30.77 -11.02 -16.95
N ASP A 7 -30.83 -10.55 -18.19
CA ASP A 7 -31.55 -9.34 -18.57
C ASP A 7 -32.90 -9.70 -19.20
N SER A 8 -33.85 -8.77 -19.21
CA SER A 8 -35.19 -8.93 -19.80
C SER A 8 -35.16 -9.35 -21.27
N ASN A 9 -34.06 -9.07 -21.96
CA ASN A 9 -33.80 -9.44 -23.36
C ASN A 9 -33.20 -10.85 -23.53
N GLY A 10 -33.05 -11.65 -22.47
CA GLY A 10 -32.56 -13.04 -22.54
C GLY A 10 -31.03 -13.20 -22.64
N PHE A 11 -30.26 -12.14 -22.40
CA PHE A 11 -28.79 -12.21 -22.30
C PHE A 11 -28.34 -12.78 -20.95
N LYS A 12 -27.27 -13.59 -20.99
CA LYS A 12 -26.63 -14.20 -19.82
C LYS A 12 -25.39 -13.41 -19.42
N TYR A 13 -25.32 -13.07 -18.14
CA TYR A 13 -24.16 -12.41 -17.52
C TYR A 13 -23.61 -13.30 -16.44
N TYR A 14 -22.29 -13.42 -16.41
CA TYR A 14 -21.56 -14.12 -15.37
C TYR A 14 -20.69 -13.13 -14.63
N VAL A 15 -20.88 -12.99 -13.33
CA VAL A 15 -20.12 -12.05 -12.51
C VAL A 15 -19.60 -12.74 -11.26
N LEU A 16 -18.37 -12.44 -10.86
CA LEU A 16 -17.74 -13.04 -9.70
C LEU A 16 -18.59 -12.73 -8.45
N LYS A 17 -18.78 -13.73 -7.56
CA LYS A 17 -19.50 -13.49 -6.30
C LYS A 17 -18.83 -12.35 -5.50
N GLY A 18 -19.62 -11.39 -5.02
CA GLY A 18 -19.14 -10.17 -4.36
C GLY A 18 -18.84 -8.99 -5.30
N PHE A 19 -19.13 -9.14 -6.59
CA PHE A 19 -19.00 -8.10 -7.62
C PHE A 19 -20.31 -7.94 -8.42
N GLU A 20 -21.46 -8.31 -7.87
CA GLU A 20 -22.75 -8.33 -8.56
C GLU A 20 -23.16 -6.97 -9.15
N ASP A 21 -22.62 -5.87 -8.62
CA ASP A 21 -22.79 -4.52 -9.15
C ASP A 21 -22.16 -4.32 -10.54
N LEU A 22 -21.13 -5.10 -10.90
CA LEU A 22 -20.49 -5.04 -12.22
C LEU A 22 -21.44 -5.44 -13.36
N VAL A 23 -22.60 -6.03 -13.07
CA VAL A 23 -23.64 -6.32 -14.07
C VAL A 23 -24.08 -5.05 -14.78
N GLU A 24 -24.12 -3.91 -14.10
CA GLU A 24 -24.49 -2.63 -14.70
C GLU A 24 -23.49 -2.21 -15.78
N LEU A 25 -22.21 -2.57 -15.63
CA LEU A 25 -21.19 -2.32 -16.65
C LEU A 25 -21.32 -3.20 -17.88
N LEU A 26 -22.00 -4.35 -17.75
CA LEU A 26 -22.25 -5.31 -18.82
C LEU A 26 -23.60 -5.08 -19.51
N ARG A 27 -24.61 -4.61 -18.78
CA ARG A 27 -25.96 -4.35 -19.30
C ARG A 27 -25.95 -3.37 -20.47
N GLY A 28 -26.77 -3.66 -21.48
CA GLY A 28 -26.95 -2.80 -22.66
C GLY A 28 -25.74 -2.72 -23.60
N LYS A 29 -24.65 -3.44 -23.34
CA LYS A 29 -23.45 -3.45 -24.19
C LYS A 29 -23.33 -4.64 -25.13
N GLY A 30 -24.32 -5.54 -25.13
CA GLY A 30 -24.38 -6.70 -26.03
C GLY A 30 -23.55 -7.90 -25.56
N VAL A 31 -23.31 -8.82 -26.49
CA VAL A 31 -22.55 -10.07 -26.28
C VAL A 31 -21.05 -9.82 -26.38
N GLY A 32 -20.25 -10.57 -25.62
CA GLY A 32 -18.79 -10.51 -25.72
C GLY A 32 -18.18 -9.35 -24.95
N VAL A 33 -18.83 -8.84 -23.91
CA VAL A 33 -18.23 -7.83 -23.04
C VAL A 33 -17.52 -8.53 -21.90
N VAL A 34 -16.26 -8.19 -21.65
CA VAL A 34 -15.45 -8.80 -20.58
C VAL A 34 -14.94 -7.71 -19.65
N VAL A 35 -15.24 -7.86 -18.36
CA VAL A 35 -14.73 -7.01 -17.29
C VAL A 35 -13.60 -7.75 -16.59
N TYR A 36 -12.41 -7.15 -16.58
CA TYR A 36 -11.20 -7.78 -16.06
C TYR A 36 -10.37 -6.84 -15.20
N LEU A 37 -9.48 -7.43 -14.41
CA LEU A 37 -8.48 -6.76 -13.61
C LEU A 37 -7.09 -7.23 -14.04
N ARG A 38 -6.17 -6.30 -14.32
CA ARG A 38 -4.78 -6.67 -14.60
C ARG A 38 -4.03 -7.02 -13.33
N VAL A 39 -3.30 -8.13 -13.35
CA VAL A 39 -2.66 -8.72 -12.18
C VAL A 39 -1.22 -9.13 -12.48
N GLY A 40 -0.32 -8.82 -11.55
CA GLY A 40 1.08 -9.21 -11.62
C GLY A 40 1.34 -10.64 -11.14
N LEU A 41 2.60 -11.07 -11.17
CA LEU A 41 3.00 -12.38 -10.66
C LEU A 41 2.67 -12.55 -9.17
N LEU A 42 2.94 -11.51 -8.36
CA LEU A 42 2.67 -11.50 -6.92
C LEU A 42 1.18 -11.67 -6.63
N ASP A 43 0.31 -10.99 -7.38
CA ASP A 43 -1.14 -11.11 -7.22
C ASP A 43 -1.60 -12.55 -7.44
N LYS A 44 -1.11 -13.21 -8.50
CA LYS A 44 -1.46 -14.61 -8.79
C LYS A 44 -1.03 -15.55 -7.66
N LEU A 45 0.15 -15.34 -7.09
CA LEU A 45 0.66 -16.12 -5.97
C LEU A 45 -0.21 -15.92 -4.72
N VAL A 46 -0.54 -14.67 -4.39
CA VAL A 46 -1.38 -14.36 -3.23
C VAL A 46 -2.79 -14.89 -3.41
N PHE A 47 -3.40 -14.78 -4.60
CA PHE A 47 -4.72 -15.35 -4.87
C PHE A 47 -4.74 -16.86 -4.72
N LYS A 48 -3.70 -17.55 -5.19
CA LYS A 48 -3.54 -18.99 -4.99
C LYS A 48 -3.39 -19.35 -3.51
N LEU A 49 -2.58 -18.59 -2.77
CA LEU A 49 -2.35 -18.81 -1.33
C LEU A 49 -3.61 -18.59 -0.49
N LEU A 50 -4.36 -17.53 -0.76
CA LEU A 50 -5.59 -17.17 -0.05
C LEU A 50 -6.82 -17.94 -0.53
N GLY A 51 -6.67 -18.77 -1.56
CA GLY A 51 -7.79 -19.50 -2.18
C GLY A 51 -8.87 -18.56 -2.72
N ILE A 52 -8.49 -17.42 -3.30
CA ILE A 52 -9.45 -16.52 -3.94
C ILE A 52 -9.94 -17.18 -5.22
N PRO A 53 -11.25 -17.42 -5.37
CA PRO A 53 -11.77 -18.13 -6.52
C PRO A 53 -11.83 -17.18 -7.71
N VAL A 54 -10.72 -17.01 -8.44
CA VAL A 54 -10.63 -16.18 -9.65
C VAL A 54 -10.24 -16.98 -10.87
N TYR A 55 -10.81 -16.62 -12.01
CA TYR A 55 -10.37 -17.14 -13.30
C TYR A 55 -9.27 -16.25 -13.87
N ILE A 56 -8.11 -16.82 -14.16
CA ILE A 56 -6.91 -16.10 -14.63
C ILE A 56 -6.66 -16.44 -16.10
N CYS A 57 -6.70 -15.44 -16.96
CA CYS A 57 -6.31 -15.50 -18.37
C CYS A 57 -5.05 -14.66 -18.57
N GLY A 58 -3.87 -15.28 -18.70
CA GLY A 58 -2.62 -14.53 -18.86
C GLY A 58 -2.36 -13.58 -17.68
N ASP A 59 -2.32 -12.27 -17.92
CA ASP A 59 -2.15 -11.20 -16.93
C ASP A 59 -3.49 -10.61 -16.44
N ARG A 60 -4.62 -11.26 -16.73
CA ARG A 60 -5.97 -10.75 -16.43
C ARG A 60 -6.72 -11.71 -15.51
N VAL A 61 -7.35 -11.16 -14.48
CA VAL A 61 -8.41 -11.83 -13.74
C VAL A 61 -9.74 -11.40 -14.31
N ILE A 62 -10.57 -12.35 -14.73
CA ILE A 62 -11.92 -12.04 -15.23
C ILE A 62 -12.85 -11.85 -14.03
N LEU A 63 -13.53 -10.71 -13.97
CA LEU A 63 -14.47 -10.40 -12.89
C LEU A 63 -15.91 -10.49 -13.35
N GLY A 64 -16.18 -10.30 -14.64
CA GLY A 64 -17.47 -10.63 -15.23
C GLY A 64 -17.42 -10.64 -16.75
N PHE A 65 -18.40 -11.28 -17.37
CA PHE A 65 -18.50 -11.37 -18.82
C PHE A 65 -19.95 -11.58 -19.29
N SER A 66 -20.28 -11.11 -20.50
CA SER A 66 -21.56 -11.37 -21.17
C SER A 66 -21.37 -12.38 -22.31
N VAL A 67 -22.31 -13.34 -22.40
CA VAL A 67 -22.32 -14.35 -23.45
C VAL A 67 -23.68 -14.41 -24.14
N GLY A 68 -23.70 -14.91 -25.38
CA GLY A 68 -24.94 -15.18 -26.07
C GLY A 68 -25.73 -16.30 -25.38
N SER A 69 -27.04 -16.36 -25.59
CA SER A 69 -27.92 -17.37 -24.96
C SER A 69 -27.47 -18.82 -25.23
N LYS A 70 -26.82 -19.05 -26.38
CA LYS A 70 -26.32 -20.35 -26.87
C LYS A 70 -24.85 -20.65 -26.53
N ASP A 71 -24.12 -19.69 -25.98
CA ASP A 71 -22.69 -19.87 -25.73
C ASP A 71 -22.45 -20.62 -24.41
N PRO A 72 -21.41 -21.47 -24.35
CA PRO A 72 -20.99 -22.10 -23.10
C PRO A 72 -20.57 -20.98 -22.14
N GLY A 73 -21.08 -21.01 -20.89
CA GLY A 73 -20.82 -20.00 -19.85
C GLY A 73 -19.38 -19.96 -19.32
N VAL A 74 -18.40 -20.05 -20.22
CA VAL A 74 -16.96 -20.03 -19.97
C VAL A 74 -16.42 -18.62 -20.22
N PRO A 75 -15.51 -18.11 -19.38
CA PRO A 75 -14.95 -16.77 -19.58
C PRO A 75 -14.15 -16.66 -20.89
N ILE A 76 -14.43 -15.64 -21.69
CA ILE A 76 -13.69 -15.34 -22.91
C ILE A 76 -12.32 -14.75 -22.54
N CYS A 77 -11.24 -15.52 -22.74
CA CYS A 77 -9.88 -15.04 -22.46
C CYS A 77 -9.31 -14.11 -23.55
N GLY A 78 -9.82 -14.19 -24.79
CA GLY A 78 -9.35 -13.42 -25.94
C GLY A 78 -10.36 -12.37 -26.41
N ALA A 79 -10.06 -11.08 -26.21
CA ALA A 79 -10.88 -9.99 -26.76
C ALA A 79 -10.89 -9.97 -28.31
N ASN A 80 -9.79 -10.41 -28.92
CA ASN A 80 -9.61 -10.38 -30.38
C ASN A 80 -10.24 -11.56 -31.11
N GLU A 81 -10.54 -12.67 -30.44
CA GLU A 81 -11.07 -13.88 -31.09
C GLU A 81 -12.58 -13.80 -31.37
N TYR A 82 -13.31 -12.90 -30.69
CA TYR A 82 -14.78 -12.78 -30.78
C TYR A 82 -15.30 -11.34 -30.93
N GLY A 83 -14.43 -10.37 -31.24
CA GLY A 83 -14.82 -8.94 -31.28
C GLY A 83 -15.24 -8.41 -29.90
N ALA A 84 -14.68 -8.98 -28.84
CA ALA A 84 -15.11 -8.79 -27.47
C ALA A 84 -14.67 -7.41 -26.94
N LYS A 85 -15.59 -6.66 -26.32
CA LYS A 85 -15.29 -5.36 -25.70
C LYS A 85 -14.73 -5.58 -24.30
N ALA A 86 -13.47 -5.20 -24.07
CA ALA A 86 -12.81 -5.39 -22.79
C ALA A 86 -12.83 -4.11 -21.93
N ILE A 87 -13.22 -4.24 -20.66
CA ILE A 87 -13.27 -3.16 -19.67
C ILE A 87 -12.28 -3.50 -18.55
N GLU A 88 -11.21 -2.72 -18.44
CA GLU A 88 -10.22 -2.85 -17.35
C GLU A 88 -10.72 -2.11 -16.10
N LEU A 89 -10.74 -2.80 -14.97
CA LEU A 89 -11.04 -2.19 -13.67
C LEU A 89 -9.77 -1.73 -12.96
N GLY A 90 -9.90 -0.64 -12.20
CA GLY A 90 -8.82 -0.02 -11.45
C GLY A 90 -8.53 -0.65 -10.09
N VAL A 91 -7.78 0.09 -9.28
CA VAL A 91 -7.31 -0.31 -7.94
C VAL A 91 -8.46 -0.70 -7.01
N ASP A 92 -9.63 -0.06 -7.13
CA ASP A 92 -10.79 -0.35 -6.27
C ASP A 92 -11.29 -1.79 -6.42
N ALA A 93 -11.29 -2.32 -7.64
CA ALA A 93 -11.66 -3.72 -7.89
C ALA A 93 -10.63 -4.67 -7.29
N LYS A 94 -9.34 -4.31 -7.36
CA LYS A 94 -8.26 -5.08 -6.74
C LYS A 94 -8.39 -5.11 -5.22
N LEU A 95 -8.67 -3.97 -4.59
CA LEU A 95 -8.93 -3.87 -3.15
C LEU A 95 -10.15 -4.71 -2.75
N ARG A 96 -11.27 -4.59 -3.48
CA ARG A 96 -12.47 -5.40 -3.25
C ARG A 96 -12.17 -6.89 -3.33
N LEU A 97 -11.38 -7.31 -4.32
CA LEU A 97 -11.01 -8.70 -4.53
C LEU A 97 -10.20 -9.26 -3.35
N TYR A 98 -9.18 -8.55 -2.89
CA TYR A 98 -8.43 -8.93 -1.69
C TYR A 98 -9.32 -8.93 -0.44
N SER A 99 -10.28 -8.00 -0.35
CA SER A 99 -11.18 -7.89 0.80
C SER A 99 -12.18 -9.03 0.95
N LEU A 100 -12.30 -9.92 -0.04
CA LEU A 100 -13.09 -11.15 0.07
C LEU A 100 -12.53 -12.13 1.12
N LYS A 101 -11.22 -12.07 1.39
CA LYS A 101 -10.51 -12.98 2.30
C LYS A 101 -9.71 -12.26 3.38
N LEU A 102 -9.39 -10.99 3.19
CA LEU A 102 -8.59 -10.19 4.12
C LEU A 102 -9.36 -8.98 4.64
N PRO A 103 -9.12 -8.54 5.88
CA PRO A 103 -9.61 -7.24 6.33
C PRO A 103 -9.03 -6.13 5.44
N ARG A 104 -9.80 -5.05 5.20
CA ARG A 104 -9.40 -3.95 4.29
C ARG A 104 -8.04 -3.34 4.62
N MET A 105 -7.66 -3.33 5.91
CA MET A 105 -6.36 -2.84 6.38
C MET A 105 -5.17 -3.64 5.79
N LEU A 106 -5.32 -4.96 5.63
CA LEU A 106 -4.30 -5.83 5.01
C LEU A 106 -4.45 -5.91 3.49
N ALA A 107 -5.68 -5.80 2.98
CA ALA A 107 -5.97 -5.83 1.55
C ALA A 107 -5.40 -4.61 0.81
N LEU A 108 -5.40 -3.44 1.45
CA LEU A 108 -4.97 -2.20 0.81
C LEU A 108 -3.50 -2.18 0.34
N PRO A 109 -2.49 -2.46 1.19
CA PRO A 109 -1.10 -2.48 0.72
C PRO A 109 -0.87 -3.51 -0.40
N LEU A 110 -1.58 -4.64 -0.40
CA LEU A 110 -1.52 -5.64 -1.47
C LEU A 110 -2.15 -5.14 -2.77
N SER A 111 -3.23 -4.36 -2.68
CA SER A 111 -3.86 -3.74 -3.85
C SER A 111 -3.00 -2.63 -4.47
N GLU A 112 -2.13 -1.97 -3.69
CA GLU A 112 -1.32 -0.82 -4.09
C GLU A 112 0.19 -1.10 -4.04
N ILE A 113 0.64 -2.25 -4.55
CA ILE A 113 2.04 -2.69 -4.39
C ILE A 113 3.09 -1.68 -4.88
N ASN A 114 2.80 -0.93 -5.95
CA ASN A 114 3.68 0.12 -6.46
C ASN A 114 3.85 1.26 -5.44
N ARG A 115 2.80 1.57 -4.69
CA ARG A 115 2.83 2.61 -3.66
C ARG A 115 3.55 2.14 -2.40
N VAL A 116 3.37 0.88 -2.04
CA VAL A 116 4.16 0.21 -0.99
C VAL A 116 5.65 0.24 -1.34
N ALA A 117 6.01 -0.11 -2.58
CA ALA A 117 7.41 -0.07 -3.04
C ALA A 117 8.00 1.35 -2.96
N LYS A 118 7.28 2.37 -3.46
CA LYS A 118 7.68 3.77 -3.31
C LYS A 118 7.86 4.16 -1.83
N PHE A 119 6.94 3.72 -0.97
CA PHE A 119 7.02 4.01 0.46
C PHE A 119 8.28 3.41 1.08
N ILE A 120 8.62 2.17 0.75
CA ILE A 120 9.84 1.50 1.24
C ILE A 120 11.10 2.21 0.73
N VAL A 121 11.14 2.58 -0.56
CA VAL A 121 12.28 3.29 -1.15
C VAL A 121 12.49 4.66 -0.49
N VAL A 122 11.40 5.43 -0.30
CA VAL A 122 11.47 6.70 0.43
C VAL A 122 11.96 6.49 1.85
N GLY A 123 11.38 5.54 2.58
CA GLY A 123 11.79 5.26 3.95
C GLY A 123 13.25 4.83 4.07
N ALA A 124 13.76 4.02 3.14
CA ALA A 124 15.18 3.64 3.07
C ALA A 124 16.09 4.86 2.85
N SER A 125 15.68 5.81 1.99
CA SER A 125 16.41 7.07 1.85
C SER A 125 16.39 7.90 3.14
N GLY A 126 15.26 7.90 3.86
CA GLY A 126 15.13 8.51 5.18
C GLY A 126 16.03 7.87 6.24
N VAL A 127 16.25 6.54 6.20
CA VAL A 127 17.22 5.86 7.09
C VAL A 127 18.62 6.44 6.92
N VAL A 128 19.05 6.70 5.68
CA VAL A 128 20.35 7.30 5.41
C VAL A 128 20.44 8.69 6.04
N ILE A 129 19.45 9.56 5.77
CA ILE A 129 19.38 10.91 6.36
C ILE A 129 19.36 10.86 7.89
N ASN A 130 18.59 9.94 8.47
CA ASN A 130 18.47 9.78 9.90
C ASN A 130 19.83 9.47 10.54
N VAL A 131 20.47 8.40 10.07
CA VAL A 131 21.71 7.90 10.64
C VAL A 131 22.84 8.91 10.42
N SER A 132 22.96 9.50 9.23
CA SER A 132 24.00 10.50 8.96
C SER A 132 23.87 11.72 9.87
N THR A 133 22.65 12.24 10.02
CA THR A 133 22.40 13.42 10.84
C THR A 133 22.57 13.10 12.32
N ALA A 134 22.07 11.97 12.80
CA ALA A 134 22.24 11.55 14.18
C ALA A 134 23.72 11.39 14.55
N ILE A 135 24.53 10.76 13.70
CA ILE A 135 25.97 10.60 13.93
C ILE A 135 26.66 11.97 13.94
N PHE A 136 26.33 12.85 12.99
CA PHE A 136 26.89 14.19 12.93
C PHE A 136 26.54 15.00 14.18
N SER A 137 25.26 15.04 14.57
CA SER A 137 24.80 15.69 15.79
C SER A 137 25.47 15.11 17.03
N ARG A 138 25.64 13.80 17.11
CA ARG A 138 26.30 13.15 18.26
C ARG A 138 27.75 13.58 18.42
N ARG A 139 28.47 13.83 17.31
CA ARG A 139 29.84 14.36 17.33
C ARG A 139 29.90 15.81 17.81
N LEU A 140 28.89 16.61 17.53
CA LEU A 140 28.81 17.99 18.03
C LEU A 140 28.49 18.05 19.54
N LEU A 141 27.87 16.99 20.08
CA LEU A 141 27.49 16.87 21.49
C LEU A 141 28.55 16.13 22.32
N ILE A 142 29.82 16.18 21.92
CA ILE A 142 30.93 15.63 22.71
C ILE A 142 31.04 16.37 24.05
N GLY A 143 31.30 15.63 25.12
CA GLY A 143 31.42 16.17 26.48
C GLY A 143 30.11 16.17 27.28
N LEU A 144 28.97 15.95 26.63
CA LEU A 144 27.70 15.68 27.32
C LEU A 144 27.57 14.22 27.73
N ASP A 145 26.88 13.99 28.85
CA ASP A 145 26.53 12.66 29.32
C ASP A 145 25.77 11.88 28.24
N GLN A 146 26.06 10.58 28.11
CA GLN A 146 25.50 9.75 27.04
C GLN A 146 23.97 9.61 27.11
N PHE A 147 23.37 9.66 28.30
CA PHE A 147 21.92 9.60 28.47
C PHE A 147 21.22 10.90 28.06
N ILE A 148 21.98 11.97 27.82
CA ILE A 148 21.48 13.22 27.25
C ILE A 148 21.85 13.32 25.76
N ALA A 149 23.13 13.09 25.45
CA ALA A 149 23.67 13.28 24.11
C ALA A 149 23.08 12.32 23.08
N ASN A 150 22.93 11.03 23.42
CA ASN A 150 22.43 10.01 22.49
C ASN A 150 20.96 10.23 22.10
N PRO A 151 20.00 10.38 23.03
CA PRO A 151 18.60 10.58 22.64
C PRO A 151 18.38 11.93 21.95
N LEU A 152 19.14 12.97 22.31
CA LEU A 152 19.08 14.26 21.61
C LEU A 152 19.57 14.14 20.16
N ALA A 153 20.73 13.53 19.94
CA ALA A 153 21.26 13.28 18.60
C ALA A 153 20.33 12.39 17.76
N SER A 154 19.79 11.32 18.36
CA SER A 154 18.79 10.46 17.71
C SER A 154 17.53 11.24 17.33
N SER A 155 17.06 12.16 18.19
CA SER A 155 15.87 12.97 17.92
C SER A 155 16.09 13.94 16.75
N ILE A 156 17.27 14.58 16.67
CA ILE A 156 17.62 15.46 15.53
C ILE A 156 17.66 14.66 14.22
N GLY A 157 18.26 13.46 14.25
CA GLY A 157 18.25 12.54 13.10
C GLY A 157 16.83 12.12 12.70
N PHE A 158 15.99 11.78 13.69
CA PHE A 158 14.60 11.43 13.49
C PHE A 158 13.81 12.56 12.81
N GLU A 159 13.82 13.76 13.36
CA GLU A 159 13.10 14.92 12.79
C GLU A 159 13.53 15.21 11.35
N SER A 160 14.84 15.18 11.08
CA SER A 160 15.38 15.37 9.73
C SER A 160 14.84 14.33 8.75
N SER A 161 14.81 13.06 9.17
CA SER A 161 14.30 11.96 8.35
C SER A 161 12.78 11.97 8.18
N ILE A 162 12.03 12.43 9.19
CA ILE A 162 10.57 12.55 9.12
C ILE A 162 10.17 13.61 8.12
N ILE A 163 10.80 14.77 8.16
CA ILE A 163 10.55 15.85 7.19
C ILE A 163 10.93 15.38 5.77
N TRP A 164 12.10 14.76 5.62
CA TRP A 164 12.55 14.18 4.35
C TRP A 164 11.54 13.20 3.76
N ASN A 165 11.12 12.21 4.57
CA ASN A 165 10.16 11.20 4.15
C ASN A 165 8.80 11.83 3.84
N PHE A 166 8.32 12.75 4.66
CA PHE A 166 7.04 13.42 4.44
C PHE A 166 7.01 14.15 3.09
N VAL A 167 8.05 14.92 2.78
CA VAL A 167 8.15 15.65 1.50
C VAL A 167 8.10 14.68 0.32
N LEU A 168 8.89 13.60 0.35
CA LEU A 168 8.88 12.60 -0.72
C LEU A 168 7.57 11.81 -0.78
N HIS A 169 6.90 11.58 0.34
CA HIS A 169 5.59 10.93 0.34
C HIS A 169 4.53 11.83 -0.32
N GLU A 170 4.51 13.12 -0.01
CA GLU A 170 3.58 14.08 -0.60
C GLU A 170 3.85 14.31 -2.10
N GLU A 171 5.11 14.46 -2.49
CA GLU A 171 5.47 14.86 -3.84
C GLU A 171 5.69 13.68 -4.80
N TRP A 172 5.83 12.44 -4.29
CA TRP A 172 6.08 11.26 -5.13
C TRP A 172 5.22 10.04 -4.79
N THR A 173 5.16 9.62 -3.52
CA THR A 173 4.46 8.37 -3.15
C THR A 173 2.94 8.49 -3.33
N PHE A 174 2.37 9.59 -2.86
CA PHE A 174 0.94 9.87 -2.83
C PHE A 174 0.53 11.01 -3.77
N LYS A 175 1.43 11.44 -4.67
CA LYS A 175 1.17 12.53 -5.64
C LYS A 175 -0.11 12.34 -6.46
N GLU A 176 -0.37 11.10 -6.87
CA GLU A 176 -1.50 10.68 -7.71
C GLU A 176 -2.71 10.19 -6.89
N ALA A 177 -2.68 10.33 -5.56
CA ALA A 177 -3.73 9.84 -4.68
C ALA A 177 -4.97 10.75 -4.61
N GLY A 178 -5.04 11.81 -5.43
CA GLY A 178 -6.17 12.76 -5.43
C GLY A 178 -6.28 13.58 -4.14
N LEU A 179 -5.21 13.69 -3.35
CA LEU A 179 -5.23 14.40 -2.07
C LEU A 179 -5.25 15.92 -2.28
N ASN A 180 -5.97 16.62 -1.40
CA ASN A 180 -5.96 18.08 -1.38
C ASN A 180 -4.56 18.60 -1.06
N LYS A 181 -4.03 19.44 -1.96
CA LYS A 181 -2.67 19.99 -1.91
C LYS A 181 -2.56 21.33 -1.17
N GLY A 182 -3.68 21.86 -0.65
CA GLY A 182 -3.69 23.07 0.16
C GLY A 182 -2.76 22.97 1.37
N VAL A 183 -2.11 24.07 1.72
CA VAL A 183 -1.10 24.13 2.79
C VAL A 183 -1.65 23.62 4.12
N GLY A 184 -2.89 23.97 4.47
CA GLY A 184 -3.54 23.49 5.71
C GLY A 184 -3.73 21.97 5.74
N GLU A 185 -4.07 21.35 4.61
CA GLU A 185 -4.24 19.89 4.52
C GLU A 185 -2.90 19.16 4.54
N ARG A 186 -1.87 19.74 3.91
CA ARG A 186 -0.48 19.24 4.05
C ARG A 186 -0.02 19.28 5.50
N LEU A 187 -0.27 20.38 6.22
CA LEU A 187 0.09 20.50 7.63
C LEU A 187 -0.64 19.50 8.52
N LYS A 188 -1.94 19.28 8.28
CA LYS A 188 -2.70 18.21 8.98
C LYS A 188 -2.09 16.83 8.73
N ARG A 189 -1.68 16.51 7.51
CA ARG A 189 -0.99 15.25 7.19
C ARG A 189 0.38 15.17 7.85
N LEU A 190 1.12 16.28 7.92
CA LEU A 190 2.41 16.34 8.63
C LEU A 190 2.23 15.99 10.10
N VAL A 191 1.27 16.60 10.78
CA VAL A 191 0.97 16.30 12.20
C VAL A 191 0.56 14.84 12.38
N LYS A 192 -0.33 14.32 11.52
CA LYS A 192 -0.71 12.89 11.55
C LYS A 192 0.50 11.98 11.35
N TYR A 193 1.42 12.35 10.46
CA TYR A 193 2.61 11.57 10.20
C TYR A 193 3.57 11.54 11.40
N HIS A 194 3.74 12.67 12.10
CA HIS A 194 4.50 12.70 13.35
C HIS A 194 3.86 11.82 14.42
N LEU A 195 2.54 11.92 14.61
CA LEU A 195 1.81 11.08 15.58
C LEU A 195 1.94 9.58 15.25
N ALA A 196 1.81 9.22 13.97
CA ALA A 196 2.00 7.84 13.52
C ALA A 196 3.44 7.33 13.71
N SER A 197 4.41 8.24 13.77
CA SER A 197 5.84 7.92 13.89
C SER A 197 6.35 7.97 15.34
N ALA A 198 5.48 8.24 16.33
CA ALA A 198 5.89 8.34 17.74
C ALA A 198 6.52 7.04 18.26
N ALA A 199 5.96 5.89 17.90
CA ALA A 199 6.53 4.58 18.24
C ALA A 199 7.91 4.38 17.59
N SER A 200 8.08 4.87 16.35
CA SER A 200 9.34 4.82 15.63
C SER A 200 10.40 5.68 16.31
N TRP A 201 10.08 6.90 16.73
CA TRP A 201 10.98 7.76 17.50
C TRP A 201 11.39 7.09 18.81
N ALA A 202 10.43 6.57 19.58
CA ALA A 202 10.70 5.93 20.86
C ALA A 202 11.66 4.74 20.71
N SER A 203 11.43 3.88 19.71
CA SER A 203 12.34 2.75 19.43
C SER A 203 13.76 3.19 19.09
N GLN A 204 13.91 4.28 18.31
CA GLN A 204 15.20 4.83 17.93
C GLN A 204 15.95 5.40 19.12
N ALA A 205 15.31 6.30 19.87
CA ALA A 205 15.91 6.93 21.05
C ALA A 205 16.29 5.89 22.11
N ALA A 206 15.44 4.88 22.32
CA ALA A 206 15.72 3.77 23.23
C ALA A 206 16.94 2.95 22.78
N CYS A 207 16.97 2.45 21.54
CA CYS A 207 18.09 1.66 21.05
C CYS A 207 19.40 2.44 21.00
N ALA A 208 19.36 3.70 20.56
CA ALA A 208 20.54 4.57 20.49
C ALA A 208 21.12 4.93 21.86
N THR A 209 20.34 4.79 22.94
CA THR A 209 20.76 5.10 24.31
C THR A 209 21.10 3.85 25.10
N LEU A 210 20.20 2.86 25.12
CA LEU A 210 20.32 1.67 25.95
C LEU A 210 21.37 0.69 25.42
N LEU A 211 21.48 0.50 24.11
CA LEU A 211 22.48 -0.43 23.57
C LEU A 211 23.91 0.07 23.84
N PRO A 212 24.25 1.37 23.69
CA PRO A 212 25.56 1.85 24.11
C PRO A 212 25.77 1.76 25.62
N ALA A 213 24.76 2.10 26.42
CA ALA A 213 24.89 2.14 27.88
C ALA A 213 25.08 0.75 28.51
N TYR A 214 24.35 -0.27 28.05
CA TYR A 214 24.33 -1.59 28.69
C TYR A 214 25.15 -2.66 27.97
N LEU A 215 25.37 -2.51 26.66
CA LEU A 215 26.09 -3.51 25.85
C LEU A 215 27.41 -2.96 25.28
N ALA A 216 27.83 -1.76 25.71
CA ALA A 216 29.04 -1.08 25.24
C ALA A 216 29.13 -0.98 23.69
N THR A 217 27.99 -0.97 23.02
CA THR A 217 27.94 -0.82 21.56
C THR A 217 28.22 0.63 21.15
N PRO A 218 28.79 0.88 19.97
CA PRO A 218 28.95 2.24 19.50
C PRO A 218 27.58 2.86 19.18
N PHE A 219 27.40 4.16 19.44
CA PHE A 219 26.15 4.90 19.21
C PHE A 219 25.53 4.63 17.83
N TRP A 220 26.34 4.64 16.77
CA TRP A 220 25.85 4.44 15.40
C TRP A 220 25.20 3.07 15.21
N ALA A 221 25.67 2.02 15.89
CA ALA A 221 25.08 0.68 15.78
C ALA A 221 23.72 0.64 16.48
N GLY A 222 23.63 1.24 17.67
CA GLY A 222 22.35 1.40 18.37
C GLY A 222 21.35 2.23 17.58
N GLN A 223 21.81 3.32 16.93
CA GLN A 223 21.00 4.14 16.04
C GLN A 223 20.46 3.35 14.85
N VAL A 224 21.32 2.61 14.13
CA VAL A 224 20.90 1.81 12.97
C VAL A 224 19.85 0.78 13.36
N ILE A 225 20.07 0.03 14.45
CA ILE A 225 19.11 -0.97 14.93
C ILE A 225 17.77 -0.30 15.28
N GLY A 226 17.83 0.80 16.04
CA GLY A 226 16.64 1.57 16.40
C GLY A 226 15.87 2.08 15.20
N VAL A 227 16.57 2.60 14.18
CA VAL A 227 15.96 3.13 12.96
C VAL A 227 15.30 2.01 12.14
N LEU A 228 15.91 0.83 12.06
CA LEU A 228 15.30 -0.31 11.35
C LEU A 228 14.02 -0.79 12.04
N ILE A 229 14.02 -0.89 13.37
CA ILE A 229 12.82 -1.20 14.15
C ILE A 229 11.76 -0.12 13.95
N GLY A 230 12.16 1.15 14.07
CA GLY A 230 11.27 2.28 13.90
C GLY A 230 10.71 2.40 12.48
N PHE A 231 11.48 2.03 11.46
CA PHE A 231 11.02 1.97 10.08
C PHE A 231 9.92 0.92 9.89
N ALA A 232 10.07 -0.26 10.47
CA ALA A 232 9.03 -1.29 10.45
C ALA A 232 7.74 -0.82 11.15
N LEU A 233 7.87 -0.20 12.33
CA LEU A 233 6.74 0.40 13.05
C LEU A 233 6.06 1.51 12.24
N ASN A 234 6.85 2.38 11.60
CA ASN A 234 6.34 3.48 10.77
C ASN A 234 5.64 2.96 9.52
N PHE A 235 6.13 1.87 8.93
CA PHE A 235 5.45 1.25 7.80
C PHE A 235 4.05 0.75 8.20
N LEU A 236 3.95 0.02 9.31
CA LEU A 236 2.67 -0.52 9.78
C LEU A 236 1.68 0.58 10.18
N LEU A 237 2.14 1.57 10.95
CA LEU A 237 1.30 2.63 11.49
C LEU A 237 1.11 3.77 10.49
N GLY A 238 2.19 4.29 9.89
CA GLY A 238 2.17 5.42 8.98
C GLY A 238 1.48 5.16 7.65
N TYR A 239 1.71 3.99 7.03
CA TYR A 239 1.03 3.65 5.77
C TYR A 239 -0.49 3.55 5.98
N ILE A 240 -0.93 2.88 7.05
CA ILE A 240 -2.35 2.64 7.32
C ILE A 240 -3.03 3.90 7.90
N TYR A 241 -2.43 4.55 8.89
CA TYR A 241 -3.09 5.64 9.62
C TYR A 241 -3.10 6.97 8.85
N THR A 242 -1.97 7.38 8.27
CA THR A 242 -1.81 8.76 7.76
C THR A 242 -2.45 8.95 6.39
N TRP A 243 -2.22 8.03 5.45
CA TRP A 243 -2.68 8.17 4.06
C TRP A 243 -3.75 7.17 3.63
N SER A 244 -4.10 6.19 4.47
CA SER A 244 -5.09 5.17 4.11
C SER A 244 -6.44 5.28 4.80
N TRP A 245 -6.49 5.86 6.00
CA TRP A 245 -7.74 5.92 6.78
C TRP A 245 -8.86 6.71 6.10
N SER A 246 -8.54 7.75 5.33
CA SER A 246 -9.52 8.48 4.52
C SER A 246 -10.05 7.69 3.32
N ARG A 247 -9.34 6.63 2.90
CA ARG A 247 -9.68 5.78 1.74
C ARG A 247 -10.31 4.44 2.12
N LEU A 248 -10.31 4.11 3.42
CA LEU A 248 -10.98 2.93 3.96
C LEU A 248 -12.48 3.16 4.26
N ARG A 249 -12.91 4.43 4.33
CA ARG A 249 -14.31 4.84 4.53
C ARG A 249 -15.11 4.71 3.25
#